data_AF-A0A399NZ51-F1
#
_entry.id   AF-A0A399NZ51-F1
#
_cell.length_a   1.000
_cell.length_b   1.000
_cell.length_c   1.000
_cell.angle_alpha   90.00
_cell.angle_beta   90.00
_cell.angle_gamma   90.00
#
_symmetry.space_group_name_H-M   'P 1'
#
loop_
_entity.id
_entity.type
_entity.pdbx_description
1 polymer ?
#
loop_
_entity_poly.entity_id
_entity_poly.type
_entity_poly.pdbx_seq_one_letter_code
_entity_poly.pdbx_strand_id
1 'polypeptide(L)'
;AAPVDAAGVGALSAAVVDPSPASPAPVVDGDGWLLDNGLVRARFDADGTVSSLVDAASGRDLVAPGQRLGLLQLFRDTPNQWDAWDIDDAYRRNRTDLTDVSDVRIDGAALVVERAFGTSRVTQTWTVPAGEPELQVVTDVDWHERQKLLKLAFPLDVHADRAASEVQFGHVQRVTHANTSWETARFETVAHRWVHVGEPGFGVAVANDATYGHDVTRIPRPDGGSATLVRQSLLRAPVFPDPHADQGRHVLRSAV
;
A
#
# COMPACT_ATOMS: atom_id res chain seq x y z
N ALA A 1 25.98 7.58 8.69
CA ALA A 1 25.42 8.22 9.88
C ALA A 1 24.31 9.15 9.45
N ALA A 2 23.09 8.97 9.97
CA ALA A 2 21.93 9.79 9.59
C ALA A 2 22.04 11.20 10.21
N PRO A 3 21.52 12.26 9.58
CA PRO A 3 21.54 13.61 10.13
C PRO A 3 20.48 13.84 11.21
N VAL A 4 19.84 12.77 11.70
CA VAL A 4 18.77 12.79 12.70
C VAL A 4 19.03 11.71 13.73
N ASP A 5 18.47 11.88 14.92
CA ASP A 5 18.46 10.85 15.95
C ASP A 5 17.59 9.66 15.50
N ALA A 6 18.06 8.44 15.72
CA ALA A 6 17.32 7.23 15.38
C ALA A 6 17.66 6.09 16.35
N ALA A 7 16.64 5.40 16.88
CA ALA A 7 16.81 4.28 17.82
C ALA A 7 17.73 4.60 19.02
N GLY A 8 17.64 5.82 19.57
CA GLY A 8 18.50 6.27 20.68
C GLY A 8 19.95 6.59 20.27
N VAL A 9 20.29 6.48 18.98
CA VAL A 9 21.58 6.89 18.42
C VAL A 9 21.48 8.34 17.98
N GLY A 10 22.37 9.18 18.52
CA GLY A 10 22.41 10.60 18.17
C GLY A 10 22.74 10.86 16.69
N ALA A 11 22.29 12.01 16.18
CA ALA A 11 22.59 12.45 14.83
C ALA A 11 24.09 12.38 14.54
N LEU A 12 24.43 11.91 13.33
CA LEU A 12 25.79 11.70 12.85
C LEU A 12 26.67 10.76 13.72
N SER A 13 26.05 9.98 14.62
CA SER A 13 26.73 9.02 15.49
C SER A 13 26.53 7.57 15.00
N ALA A 14 27.18 6.63 15.67
CA ALA A 14 27.00 5.20 15.49
C ALA A 14 26.92 4.52 16.87
N ALA A 15 26.14 3.45 16.95
CA ALA A 15 26.07 2.58 18.12
C ALA A 15 26.21 1.13 17.68
N VAL A 16 26.63 0.27 18.61
CA VAL A 16 26.55 -1.18 18.43
C VAL A 16 25.09 -1.57 18.62
N VAL A 17 24.52 -2.25 17.63
CA VAL A 17 23.15 -2.73 17.65
C VAL A 17 23.21 -4.20 18.05
N ASP A 18 22.47 -4.58 19.10
CA ASP A 18 22.25 -5.98 19.42
C ASP A 18 21.51 -6.67 18.25
N PRO A 19 21.77 -7.96 17.98
CA PRO A 19 21.04 -8.66 16.93
C PRO A 19 19.53 -8.52 17.15
N SER A 20 18.83 -8.04 16.11
CA SER A 20 17.38 -7.85 16.19
C SER A 20 16.70 -9.15 16.58
N PRO A 21 15.67 -9.10 17.44
CA PRO A 21 14.87 -10.27 17.75
C PRO A 21 14.29 -10.87 16.46
N ALA A 22 13.99 -12.17 16.48
CA ALA A 22 13.33 -12.81 15.35
C ALA A 22 11.92 -12.20 15.17
N SER A 23 11.55 -11.92 13.92
CA SER A 23 10.18 -11.49 13.59
C SER A 23 9.18 -12.56 14.02
N PRO A 24 8.04 -12.17 14.62
CA PRO A 24 7.01 -13.10 15.04
C PRO A 24 6.40 -13.84 13.84
N ALA A 25 6.04 -15.10 14.04
CA ALA A 25 5.27 -15.85 13.05
C ALA A 25 3.77 -15.52 13.15
N PRO A 26 3.04 -15.54 12.02
CA PRO A 26 1.59 -15.46 12.07
C PRO A 26 1.01 -16.61 12.89
N VAL A 27 -0.09 -16.34 13.60
CA VAL A 27 -0.88 -17.37 14.29
C VAL A 27 -2.29 -17.42 13.71
N VAL A 28 -2.94 -18.58 13.79
CA VAL A 28 -4.36 -18.71 13.39
C VAL A 28 -5.23 -17.95 14.40
N ASP A 29 -6.14 -17.11 13.89
CA ASP A 29 -7.10 -16.33 14.68
C ASP A 29 -8.50 -16.50 14.05
N GLY A 30 -9.30 -17.41 14.62
CA GLY A 30 -10.59 -17.78 14.03
C GLY A 30 -10.46 -18.47 12.67
N ASP A 31 -11.07 -17.89 11.64
CA ASP A 31 -10.95 -18.29 10.23
C ASP A 31 -9.84 -17.55 9.48
N GLY A 32 -9.09 -16.69 10.16
CA GLY A 32 -8.02 -15.87 9.61
C GLY A 32 -6.69 -16.01 10.36
N TRP A 33 -5.89 -14.95 10.31
CA TRP A 33 -4.54 -14.93 10.89
C TRP A 33 -4.22 -13.63 11.61
N LEU A 34 -3.29 -13.70 12.55
CA LEU A 34 -2.80 -12.59 13.33
C LEU A 34 -1.28 -12.51 13.24
N LEU A 35 -0.75 -11.34 12.86
CA LEU A 35 0.66 -10.97 12.97
C LEU A 35 0.79 -9.86 14.03
N ASP A 36 1.63 -10.08 15.04
CA ASP A 36 1.77 -9.16 16.17
C ASP A 36 3.22 -9.15 16.69
N ASN A 37 3.89 -8.00 16.60
CA ASN A 37 5.25 -7.79 17.13
C ASN A 37 5.28 -6.94 18.42
N GLY A 38 4.11 -6.63 19.01
CA GLY A 38 3.95 -5.77 20.17
C GLY A 38 3.96 -4.27 19.87
N LEU A 39 4.32 -3.86 18.65
CA LEU A 39 4.25 -2.47 18.17
C LEU A 39 3.09 -2.26 17.21
N VAL A 40 2.87 -3.22 16.32
CA VAL A 40 1.73 -3.30 15.41
C VAL A 40 1.09 -4.68 15.46
N ARG A 41 -0.23 -4.71 15.32
CA ARG A 41 -1.03 -5.94 15.28
C ARG A 41 -1.90 -5.94 14.03
N ALA A 42 -1.59 -6.81 13.08
CA ALA A 42 -2.34 -7.00 11.84
C ALA A 42 -3.22 -8.25 11.91
N ARG A 43 -4.53 -8.08 11.70
CA ARG A 43 -5.47 -9.20 11.49
C ARG A 43 -5.80 -9.35 10.02
N PHE A 44 -5.80 -10.60 9.57
CA PHE A 44 -6.09 -11.00 8.22
C PHE A 44 -7.37 -11.82 8.20
N ASP A 45 -8.27 -11.51 7.26
CA ASP A 45 -9.45 -12.32 6.97
C ASP A 45 -9.05 -13.64 6.27
N ALA A 46 -9.99 -14.58 6.15
CA ALA A 46 -9.79 -15.87 5.48
C ALA A 46 -9.28 -15.77 4.03
N ASP A 47 -9.54 -14.64 3.36
CA ASP A 47 -9.05 -14.37 2.02
C ASP A 47 -7.66 -13.69 1.99
N GLY A 48 -6.98 -13.57 3.13
CA GLY A 48 -5.64 -13.00 3.23
C GLY A 48 -5.57 -11.48 3.10
N THR A 49 -6.71 -10.77 3.15
CA THR A 49 -6.73 -9.30 3.22
C THR A 49 -6.64 -8.80 4.66
N VAL A 50 -6.05 -7.63 4.88
CA VAL A 50 -5.87 -7.07 6.24
C VAL A 50 -7.16 -6.34 6.65
N SER A 51 -7.89 -6.88 7.62
CA SER A 51 -9.13 -6.29 8.13
C SER A 51 -8.92 -5.33 9.30
N SER A 52 -7.76 -5.41 9.96
CA SER A 52 -7.38 -4.53 11.07
C SER A 52 -5.86 -4.43 11.15
N LEU A 53 -5.34 -3.22 11.42
CA LEU A 53 -3.93 -2.95 11.67
C LEU A 53 -3.83 -1.97 12.82
N VAL A 54 -3.58 -2.46 14.02
CA VAL A 54 -3.57 -1.65 15.24
C VAL A 54 -2.16 -1.18 15.56
N ASP A 55 -1.97 0.13 15.69
CA ASP A 55 -0.77 0.72 16.29
C ASP A 55 -0.87 0.63 17.83
N ALA A 56 0.08 -0.04 18.47
CA ALA A 56 0.06 -0.28 19.91
C ALA A 56 0.26 1.01 20.72
N ALA A 57 0.98 1.99 20.18
CA ALA A 57 1.27 3.23 20.90
C ALA A 57 0.03 4.11 21.07
N SER A 58 -0.79 4.23 20.02
CA SER A 58 -2.04 5.00 20.05
C SER A 58 -3.28 4.16 20.37
N GLY A 59 -3.20 2.83 20.21
CA GLY A 59 -4.33 1.91 20.30
C GLY A 59 -5.33 2.03 19.14
N ARG A 60 -4.97 2.76 18.07
CA ARG A 60 -5.85 2.99 16.91
C ARG A 60 -5.71 1.89 15.89
N ASP A 61 -6.85 1.52 15.30
CA ASP A 61 -6.88 0.73 14.07
C ASP A 61 -6.69 1.67 12.87
N LEU A 62 -5.71 1.36 12.03
CA LEU A 62 -5.39 2.11 10.83
C LEU A 62 -6.35 1.77 9.68
N VAL A 63 -7.07 0.64 9.71
CA VAL A 63 -7.98 0.25 8.63
C VAL A 63 -9.32 0.96 8.81
N ALA A 64 -9.75 1.70 7.79
CA ALA A 64 -11.03 2.38 7.83
C ALA A 64 -12.19 1.36 7.99
N PRO A 65 -13.25 1.68 8.76
CA PRO A 65 -14.33 0.73 9.04
C PRO A 65 -14.95 0.10 7.78
N GLY A 66 -15.01 -1.23 7.76
CA GLY A 66 -15.56 -2.01 6.63
C GLY A 66 -14.68 -2.01 5.38
N GLN A 67 -13.44 -1.53 5.47
CA GLN A 67 -12.46 -1.59 4.40
C GLN A 67 -11.42 -2.69 4.65
N ARG A 68 -10.57 -2.94 3.65
CA ARG A 68 -9.51 -3.93 3.68
C ARG A 68 -8.21 -3.31 3.19
N LEU A 69 -7.16 -3.41 3.99
CA LEU A 69 -5.83 -2.93 3.67
C LEU A 69 -5.05 -4.00 2.91
N GLY A 70 -4.16 -3.55 2.02
CA GLY A 70 -3.34 -4.44 1.22
C GLY A 70 -4.08 -5.12 0.07
N LEU A 71 -5.30 -4.66 -0.23
CA LEU A 71 -6.13 -5.22 -1.30
C LEU A 71 -5.58 -4.81 -2.67
N LEU A 72 -5.29 -5.81 -3.51
CA LEU A 72 -4.96 -5.59 -4.91
C LEU A 72 -6.23 -5.29 -5.71
N GLN A 73 -6.17 -4.24 -6.51
CA GLN A 73 -7.27 -3.74 -7.32
C GLN A 73 -6.84 -3.66 -8.78
N LEU A 74 -7.55 -4.36 -9.66
CA LEU A 74 -7.31 -4.35 -11.09
C LEU A 74 -8.25 -3.36 -11.77
N PHE A 75 -7.69 -2.46 -12.56
CA PHE A 75 -8.43 -1.47 -13.34
C PHE A 75 -8.25 -1.71 -14.82
N ARG A 76 -9.26 -1.31 -15.60
CA ARG A 76 -9.11 -1.16 -17.05
C ARG A 76 -8.33 0.12 -17.34
N ASP A 77 -7.23 -0.01 -18.10
CA ASP A 77 -6.36 1.09 -18.51
C ASP A 77 -6.34 1.16 -20.05
N THR A 78 -7.27 1.94 -20.60
CA THR A 78 -7.41 2.17 -22.04
C THR A 78 -7.59 3.67 -22.27
N PRO A 79 -6.52 4.47 -22.17
CA PRO A 79 -6.61 5.92 -22.33
C PRO A 79 -7.01 6.28 -23.78
N ASN A 80 -7.60 7.46 -23.95
CA ASN A 80 -8.08 7.92 -25.26
C ASN A 80 -6.94 8.16 -26.26
N GLN A 81 -5.77 8.60 -25.77
CA GLN A 81 -4.57 8.84 -26.57
C GLN A 81 -3.34 8.34 -25.80
N TRP A 82 -2.26 8.07 -26.53
CA TRP A 82 -0.92 7.73 -26.01
C TRP A 82 -0.90 6.67 -24.88
N ASP A 83 -1.23 5.43 -25.23
CA ASP A 83 -1.40 4.29 -24.30
C ASP A 83 -0.32 4.19 -23.19
N ALA A 84 0.96 4.22 -23.54
CA ALA A 84 2.04 4.17 -22.55
C ALA A 84 2.26 5.46 -21.73
N TRP A 85 1.76 6.61 -22.18
CA TRP A 85 1.98 7.91 -21.51
C TRP A 85 0.83 8.33 -20.62
N ASP A 86 -0.41 8.11 -21.06
CA ASP A 86 -1.58 8.65 -20.39
C ASP A 86 -2.25 7.60 -19.50
N ILE A 87 -2.83 8.06 -18.40
CA ILE A 87 -3.87 7.37 -17.65
C ILE A 87 -5.06 8.32 -17.66
N ASP A 88 -6.26 7.82 -17.94
CA ASP A 88 -7.49 8.64 -17.90
C ASP A 88 -8.26 8.38 -16.60
N ASP A 89 -8.76 9.41 -15.91
CA ASP A 89 -9.56 9.30 -14.66
C ASP A 89 -10.73 8.28 -14.77
N ALA A 90 -11.24 8.05 -15.98
CA ALA A 90 -12.24 7.05 -16.27
C ALA A 90 -11.86 5.61 -15.85
N TYR A 91 -10.56 5.30 -15.65
CA TYR A 91 -10.11 3.99 -15.15
C TYR A 91 -10.84 3.61 -13.85
N ARG A 92 -11.11 4.59 -12.98
CA ARG A 92 -11.73 4.41 -11.66
C ARG A 92 -13.11 3.78 -11.70
N ARG A 93 -13.79 3.84 -12.84
CA ARG A 93 -15.15 3.32 -13.04
C ARG A 93 -15.19 1.80 -13.14
N ASN A 94 -14.09 1.15 -13.50
CA ASN A 94 -14.03 -0.29 -13.76
C ASN A 94 -12.96 -0.93 -12.89
N ARG A 95 -13.31 -1.18 -11.62
CA ARG A 95 -12.46 -1.81 -10.63
C ARG A 95 -12.88 -3.26 -10.42
N THR A 96 -11.90 -4.16 -10.34
CA THR A 96 -12.08 -5.53 -9.84
C THR A 96 -11.18 -5.70 -8.62
N ASP A 97 -11.78 -5.99 -7.48
CA ASP A 97 -11.05 -6.28 -6.24
C ASP A 97 -10.61 -7.75 -6.29
N LEU A 98 -9.32 -8.02 -6.10
CA LEU A 98 -8.75 -9.37 -6.22
C LEU A 98 -8.83 -10.09 -4.87
N THR A 99 -10.00 -10.63 -4.53
CA THR A 99 -10.25 -11.34 -3.25
C THR A 99 -10.19 -12.85 -3.38
N ASP A 100 -10.30 -13.40 -4.59
CA ASP A 100 -10.23 -14.84 -4.81
C ASP A 100 -8.80 -15.35 -4.57
N VAL A 101 -8.62 -16.16 -3.53
CA VAL A 101 -7.34 -16.78 -3.17
C VAL A 101 -7.19 -18.15 -3.83
N SER A 102 -5.98 -18.45 -4.29
CA SER A 102 -5.56 -19.79 -4.70
C SER A 102 -4.94 -20.56 -3.53
N ASP A 103 -4.22 -19.86 -2.66
CA ASP A 103 -3.62 -20.42 -1.45
C ASP A 103 -3.39 -19.32 -0.40
N VAL A 104 -3.46 -19.68 0.88
CA VAL A 104 -3.01 -18.85 2.00
C VAL A 104 -2.29 -19.75 2.99
N ARG A 105 -1.02 -19.44 3.28
CA ARG A 105 -0.18 -20.28 4.13
C ARG A 105 0.79 -19.46 4.97
N ILE A 106 1.19 -20.05 6.10
CA ILE A 106 2.27 -19.52 6.92
C ILE A 106 3.60 -20.07 6.39
N ASP A 107 4.59 -19.19 6.22
CA ASP A 107 5.95 -19.53 5.81
C ASP A 107 6.97 -18.83 6.70
N GLY A 108 7.47 -19.53 7.72
CA GLY A 108 8.34 -18.94 8.73
C GLY A 108 7.64 -17.78 9.47
N ALA A 109 8.20 -16.58 9.33
CA ALA A 109 7.66 -15.35 9.95
C ALA A 109 6.63 -14.61 9.08
N ALA A 110 6.23 -15.19 7.94
CA ALA A 110 5.38 -14.52 6.96
C ALA A 110 4.04 -15.22 6.75
N LEU A 111 3.02 -14.42 6.42
CA LEU A 111 1.77 -14.91 5.82
C LEU A 111 1.88 -14.73 4.30
N VAL A 112 1.75 -15.83 3.55
CA VAL A 112 1.85 -15.84 2.09
C VAL A 112 0.45 -16.04 1.51
N VAL A 113 0.04 -15.12 0.63
CA VAL A 113 -1.27 -15.10 -0.02
C VAL A 113 -1.06 -15.18 -1.52
N GLU A 114 -1.58 -16.21 -2.17
CA GLU A 114 -1.47 -16.41 -3.61
C GLU A 114 -2.81 -16.20 -4.31
N ARG A 115 -2.79 -15.49 -5.44
CA ARG A 115 -3.98 -15.23 -6.27
C ARG A 115 -3.68 -15.44 -7.74
N ALA A 116 -4.71 -15.79 -8.49
CA ALA A 116 -4.69 -15.82 -9.95
C ALA A 116 -5.79 -14.90 -10.48
N PHE A 117 -5.49 -14.15 -11.53
CA PHE A 117 -6.44 -13.24 -12.16
C PHE A 117 -6.09 -13.09 -13.64
N GLY A 118 -7.09 -13.16 -14.53
CA GLY A 118 -6.82 -13.16 -15.96
C GLY A 118 -5.86 -14.28 -16.34
N THR A 119 -4.71 -13.92 -16.91
CA THR A 119 -3.60 -14.83 -17.22
C THR A 119 -2.39 -14.63 -16.30
N SER A 120 -2.56 -13.86 -15.23
CA SER A 120 -1.51 -13.45 -14.30
C SER A 120 -1.65 -14.12 -12.95
N ARG A 121 -0.56 -14.12 -12.18
CA ARG A 121 -0.53 -14.61 -10.79
C ARG A 121 0.18 -13.60 -9.92
N VAL A 122 -0.20 -13.56 -8.65
CA VAL A 122 0.46 -12.72 -7.64
C VAL A 122 0.60 -13.47 -6.33
N THR A 123 1.74 -13.28 -5.69
CA THR A 123 2.02 -13.70 -4.34
C THR A 123 2.30 -12.46 -3.48
N GLN A 124 1.49 -12.24 -2.45
CA GLN A 124 1.75 -11.24 -1.42
C GLN A 124 2.31 -11.92 -0.18
N THR A 125 3.51 -11.54 0.24
CA THR A 125 4.16 -12.04 1.45
C THR A 125 4.17 -10.93 2.50
N TRP A 126 3.45 -11.15 3.59
CA TRP A 126 3.23 -10.19 4.68
C TRP A 126 4.07 -10.52 5.90
N THR A 127 4.71 -9.51 6.48
CA THR A 127 5.53 -9.64 7.69
C THR A 127 5.39 -8.42 8.59
N VAL A 128 5.48 -8.61 9.90
CA VAL A 128 5.73 -7.52 10.87
C VAL A 128 7.14 -7.72 11.44
N PRO A 129 8.14 -6.91 11.05
CA PRO A 129 9.52 -7.09 11.53
C PRO A 129 9.61 -6.86 13.04
N ALA A 130 10.50 -7.58 13.73
CA ALA A 130 10.67 -7.35 15.17
C ALA A 130 11.25 -5.96 15.44
N GLY A 131 10.62 -5.19 16.33
CA GLY A 131 11.09 -3.86 16.73
C GLY A 131 10.77 -2.73 15.74
N GLU A 132 10.02 -3.00 14.67
CA GLU A 132 9.58 -1.99 13.71
C GLU A 132 8.05 -1.80 13.77
N PRO A 133 7.53 -0.56 13.87
CA PRO A 133 6.10 -0.29 13.98
C PRO A 133 5.43 -0.24 12.60
N GLU A 134 5.69 -1.22 11.74
CA GLU A 134 5.16 -1.25 10.36
C GLU A 134 4.75 -2.66 9.93
N LEU A 135 3.77 -2.71 9.02
CA LEU A 135 3.41 -3.92 8.28
C LEU A 135 4.04 -3.86 6.90
N GLN A 136 4.88 -4.86 6.58
CA GLN A 136 5.55 -4.97 5.29
C GLN A 136 4.85 -5.97 4.37
N VAL A 137 4.83 -5.65 3.08
CA VAL A 137 4.36 -6.57 2.02
C VAL A 137 5.34 -6.59 0.85
N VAL A 138 5.71 -7.81 0.45
CA VAL A 138 6.34 -8.09 -0.84
C VAL A 138 5.27 -8.55 -1.80
N THR A 139 5.10 -7.86 -2.92
CA THR A 139 4.17 -8.25 -4.00
C THR A 139 4.98 -8.76 -5.19
N ASP A 140 4.93 -10.07 -5.42
CA ASP A 140 5.58 -10.77 -6.54
C ASP A 140 4.53 -11.12 -7.58
N VAL A 141 4.60 -10.49 -8.75
CA VAL A 141 3.58 -10.61 -9.80
C VAL A 141 4.20 -11.23 -11.05
N ASP A 142 3.63 -12.32 -11.53
CA ASP A 142 3.83 -12.81 -12.89
C ASP A 142 2.77 -12.16 -13.79
N TRP A 143 3.14 -11.06 -14.44
CA TRP A 143 2.24 -10.12 -15.09
C TRP A 143 2.11 -10.40 -16.59
N HIS A 144 0.89 -10.81 -16.97
CA HIS A 144 0.53 -11.14 -18.34
C HIS A 144 -0.78 -10.49 -18.79
N GLU A 145 -1.22 -9.45 -18.08
CA GLU A 145 -2.39 -8.68 -18.48
C GLU A 145 -2.09 -7.72 -19.63
N ARG A 146 -3.15 -7.21 -20.27
CA ARG A 146 -3.08 -6.19 -21.32
C ARG A 146 -4.11 -5.10 -21.06
N GLN A 147 -3.70 -3.85 -21.20
CA GLN A 147 -4.53 -2.66 -20.97
C GLN A 147 -5.17 -2.67 -19.57
N LYS A 148 -4.34 -3.02 -18.59
CA LYS A 148 -4.69 -3.07 -17.18
C LYS A 148 -3.73 -2.22 -16.35
N LEU A 149 -4.24 -1.74 -15.23
CA LEU A 149 -3.49 -1.07 -14.18
C LEU A 149 -3.75 -1.80 -12.86
N LEU A 150 -2.69 -2.35 -12.26
CA LEU A 150 -2.75 -2.99 -10.95
C LEU A 150 -2.39 -1.97 -9.88
N LYS A 151 -3.25 -1.83 -8.87
CA LYS A 151 -3.00 -0.97 -7.71
C LYS A 151 -3.08 -1.74 -6.40
N LEU A 152 -2.35 -1.27 -5.39
CA LEU A 152 -2.42 -1.74 -4.01
C LEU A 152 -3.08 -0.67 -3.13
N ALA A 153 -4.12 -1.05 -2.38
CA ALA A 153 -4.96 -0.12 -1.62
C ALA A 153 -4.72 -0.13 -0.11
N PHE A 154 -4.58 1.07 0.44
CA PHE A 154 -4.44 1.37 1.87
C PHE A 154 -5.56 2.36 2.27
N PRO A 155 -6.76 1.86 2.61
CA PRO A 155 -7.87 2.68 3.11
C PRO A 155 -7.63 2.99 4.60
N LEU A 156 -7.00 4.13 4.86
CA LEU A 156 -6.51 4.51 6.18
C LEU A 156 -7.56 5.29 6.97
N ASP A 157 -7.76 4.93 8.24
CA ASP A 157 -8.70 5.60 9.14
C ASP A 157 -8.18 6.94 9.67
N VAL A 158 -7.86 7.84 8.74
CA VAL A 158 -7.26 9.15 8.97
C VAL A 158 -8.03 10.20 8.19
N HIS A 159 -8.51 11.24 8.88
CA HIS A 159 -9.14 12.40 8.28
C HIS A 159 -8.09 13.41 7.83
N ALA A 160 -7.43 13.13 6.71
CA ALA A 160 -6.43 14.04 6.14
C ALA A 160 -7.08 15.06 5.17
N ASP A 161 -6.75 16.34 5.35
CA ASP A 161 -7.04 17.39 4.36
C ASP A 161 -5.97 17.44 3.26
N ARG A 162 -4.75 17.03 3.59
CA ARG A 162 -3.59 16.99 2.70
C ARG A 162 -2.77 15.71 2.88
N ALA A 163 -2.12 15.29 1.80
CA ALA A 163 -1.08 14.28 1.80
C ALA A 163 0.27 14.96 1.52
N ALA A 164 1.31 14.57 2.28
CA ALA A 164 2.68 14.91 1.99
C ALA A 164 3.30 13.79 1.15
N SER A 165 3.91 14.13 0.02
CA SER A 165 4.59 13.18 -0.85
C SER A 165 6.07 13.53 -0.93
N GLU A 166 6.93 12.54 -0.79
CA GLU A 166 8.37 12.76 -0.99
C GLU A 166 8.67 13.24 -2.42
N VAL A 167 9.57 14.21 -2.52
CA VAL A 167 10.20 14.66 -3.75
C VAL A 167 11.72 14.79 -3.53
N GLN A 168 12.48 15.16 -4.57
CA GLN A 168 13.90 15.45 -4.42
C GLN A 168 14.13 16.47 -3.29
N PHE A 169 14.92 16.07 -2.30
CA PHE A 169 15.36 16.94 -1.20
C PHE A 169 14.22 17.55 -0.35
N GLY A 170 13.05 16.93 -0.30
CA GLY A 170 11.96 17.42 0.52
C GLY A 170 10.64 16.69 0.31
N HIS A 171 9.54 17.40 0.54
CA HIS A 171 8.19 16.90 0.30
C HIS A 171 7.30 18.03 -0.22
N VAL A 172 6.24 17.66 -0.92
CA VAL A 172 5.17 18.57 -1.34
C VAL A 172 3.85 18.14 -0.70
N GLN A 173 3.02 19.12 -0.35
CA GLN A 173 1.68 18.86 0.17
C GLN A 173 0.64 19.03 -0.94
N ARG A 174 -0.28 18.08 -1.04
CA ARG A 174 -1.42 18.12 -1.98
C ARG A 174 -2.71 17.85 -1.22
N VAL A 175 -3.77 18.58 -1.55
CA VAL A 175 -5.10 18.34 -0.96
C VAL A 175 -5.64 16.97 -1.38
N THR A 176 -6.40 16.32 -0.49
CA THR A 176 -6.99 14.99 -0.72
C THR A 176 -8.39 15.04 -1.35
N HIS A 177 -9.00 16.23 -1.41
CA HIS A 177 -10.32 16.47 -2.02
C HIS A 177 -10.21 16.95 -3.47
N ALA A 178 -11.32 16.81 -4.21
CA ALA A 178 -11.44 17.21 -5.61
C ALA A 178 -12.57 18.25 -5.80
N ASN A 179 -12.46 19.39 -5.11
CA ASN A 179 -13.47 20.45 -5.13
C ASN A 179 -13.30 21.41 -6.33
N THR A 180 -12.10 21.49 -6.89
CA THR A 180 -11.82 22.28 -8.09
C THR A 180 -11.39 21.40 -9.27
N SER A 181 -11.44 21.94 -10.49
CA SER A 181 -10.97 21.24 -11.69
C SER A 181 -9.48 20.90 -11.60
N TRP A 182 -8.67 21.81 -11.04
CA TRP A 182 -7.24 21.60 -10.80
C TRP A 182 -6.95 20.46 -9.82
N GLU A 183 -7.82 20.27 -8.82
CA GLU A 183 -7.72 19.17 -7.87
C GLU A 183 -8.19 17.86 -8.49
N THR A 184 -9.29 17.90 -9.24
CA THR A 184 -9.81 16.73 -9.98
C THR A 184 -8.77 16.19 -10.97
N ALA A 185 -8.02 17.08 -11.64
CA ALA A 185 -6.96 16.71 -12.57
C ALA A 185 -5.76 16.00 -11.91
N ARG A 186 -5.62 16.05 -10.57
CA ARG A 186 -4.54 15.38 -9.81
C ARG A 186 -4.98 14.02 -9.30
N PHE A 187 -5.71 13.27 -10.13
CA PHE A 187 -6.24 11.96 -9.78
C PHE A 187 -5.13 10.89 -9.64
N GLU A 188 -3.96 11.15 -10.20
CA GLU A 188 -2.71 10.38 -10.05
C GLU A 188 -1.58 11.39 -9.78
N THR A 189 -0.68 11.08 -8.85
CA THR A 189 0.41 11.96 -8.44
C THR A 189 1.70 11.18 -8.26
N VAL A 190 2.83 11.88 -8.46
CA VAL A 190 4.15 11.32 -8.21
C VAL A 190 4.55 11.49 -6.74
N ALA A 191 5.11 10.44 -6.16
CA ALA A 191 5.89 10.43 -4.93
C ALA A 191 7.09 9.50 -5.13
N HIS A 192 8.23 9.80 -4.47
CA HIS A 192 9.43 8.96 -4.62
C HIS A 192 9.34 7.68 -3.79
N ARG A 193 9.53 7.75 -2.47
CA ARG A 193 9.56 6.55 -1.61
C ARG A 193 8.40 6.49 -0.62
N TRP A 194 7.72 7.60 -0.35
CA TRP A 194 6.63 7.61 0.61
C TRP A 194 5.56 8.67 0.33
N VAL A 195 4.35 8.35 0.79
CA VAL A 195 3.22 9.27 0.97
C VAL A 195 2.80 9.21 2.43
N HIS A 196 2.68 10.37 3.08
CA HIS A 196 2.21 10.51 4.46
C HIS A 196 0.86 11.23 4.48
N VAL A 197 -0.10 10.66 5.21
CA VAL A 197 -1.40 11.28 5.51
C VAL A 197 -1.53 11.40 7.02
N GLY A 198 -2.02 12.54 7.48
CA GLY A 198 -2.10 12.79 8.92
C GLY A 198 -3.21 13.74 9.30
N GLU A 199 -3.52 13.71 10.59
CA GLU A 199 -4.46 14.56 11.29
C GLU A 199 -3.84 14.98 12.64
N PRO A 200 -4.44 15.89 13.41
CA PRO A 200 -3.86 16.31 14.68
C PRO A 200 -3.59 15.13 15.63
N GLY A 201 -2.32 14.88 15.93
CA GLY A 201 -1.88 13.84 16.87
C GLY A 201 -1.70 12.44 16.28
N PHE A 202 -1.92 12.23 14.97
CA PHE A 202 -1.73 10.92 14.34
C PHE A 202 -1.42 11.02 12.85
N GLY A 203 -0.61 10.11 12.33
CA GLY A 203 -0.28 10.06 10.91
C GLY A 203 0.21 8.68 10.51
N VAL A 204 0.09 8.37 9.23
CA VAL A 204 0.48 7.09 8.64
C VAL A 204 1.26 7.39 7.37
N ALA A 205 2.37 6.68 7.19
CA ALA A 205 3.18 6.72 5.98
C ALA A 205 3.01 5.42 5.22
N VAL A 206 2.73 5.50 3.92
CA VAL A 206 2.80 4.37 3.00
C VAL A 206 4.09 4.54 2.20
N ALA A 207 5.03 3.61 2.40
CA ALA A 207 6.33 3.61 1.75
C ALA A 207 6.44 2.53 0.67
N ASN A 208 7.38 2.69 -0.26
CA ASN A 208 7.75 1.69 -1.26
C ASN A 208 9.20 1.84 -1.74
N ASP A 209 9.68 0.85 -2.49
CA ASP A 209 11.03 0.84 -3.09
C ASP A 209 11.07 1.10 -4.60
N ALA A 210 9.96 0.93 -5.33
CA ALA A 210 9.96 0.89 -6.79
C ALA A 210 8.74 1.55 -7.49
N THR A 211 7.78 2.07 -6.74
CA THR A 211 6.52 2.64 -7.27
C THR A 211 6.46 4.16 -7.13
N TYR A 212 6.28 4.86 -8.25
CA TYR A 212 6.21 6.32 -8.27
C TYR A 212 4.78 6.88 -8.38
N GLY A 213 3.84 6.10 -8.95
CA GLY A 213 2.46 6.52 -9.15
C GLY A 213 1.59 6.26 -7.92
N HIS A 214 0.91 7.30 -7.45
CA HIS A 214 0.02 7.22 -6.30
C HIS A 214 -1.29 7.97 -6.56
N ASP A 215 -2.41 7.44 -6.08
CA ASP A 215 -3.63 8.22 -5.92
C ASP A 215 -4.02 8.30 -4.44
N VAL A 216 -4.37 9.51 -4.00
CA VAL A 216 -4.81 9.77 -2.63
C VAL A 216 -6.16 10.45 -2.69
N THR A 217 -7.17 9.81 -2.11
CA THR A 217 -8.55 10.28 -2.18
C THR A 217 -9.24 10.17 -0.83
N ARG A 218 -10.17 11.08 -0.58
CA ARG A 218 -11.08 10.99 0.56
C ARG A 218 -12.19 9.97 0.26
N ILE A 219 -12.44 9.05 1.19
CA ILE A 219 -13.54 8.09 1.12
C ILE A 219 -14.52 8.29 2.28
N PRO A 220 -15.84 8.11 2.06
CA PRO A 220 -16.82 8.24 3.13
C PRO A 220 -16.70 7.08 4.11
N ARG A 221 -16.92 7.35 5.39
CA ARG A 221 -17.04 6.30 6.41
C ARG A 221 -18.51 5.88 6.61
N PRO A 222 -18.81 4.60 6.87
CA PRO A 222 -20.17 4.15 7.14
C PRO A 222 -20.82 4.79 8.38
N ASP A 223 -20.02 5.11 9.38
CA ASP A 223 -20.43 5.70 10.67
C ASP A 223 -20.42 7.24 10.67
N GLY A 224 -20.12 7.87 9.52
CA GLY A 224 -20.02 9.31 9.37
C GLY A 224 -18.58 9.83 9.37
N GLY A 225 -18.37 10.97 8.72
CA GLY A 225 -17.02 11.51 8.48
C GLY A 225 -16.34 10.89 7.26
N SER A 226 -15.01 10.93 7.22
CA SER A 226 -14.24 10.42 6.10
C SER A 226 -12.90 9.84 6.52
N ALA A 227 -12.48 8.84 5.76
CA ALA A 227 -11.15 8.24 5.80
C ALA A 227 -10.36 8.65 4.55
N THR A 228 -9.08 8.27 4.50
CA THR A 228 -8.19 8.59 3.40
C THR A 228 -7.71 7.31 2.73
N LEU A 229 -8.04 7.11 1.46
CA LEU A 229 -7.54 6.04 0.64
C LEU A 229 -6.24 6.47 -0.03
N VAL A 230 -5.14 5.81 0.32
CA VAL A 230 -3.87 5.86 -0.41
C VAL A 230 -3.77 4.63 -1.28
N ARG A 231 -3.41 4.80 -2.56
CA ARG A 231 -3.13 3.69 -3.47
C ARG A 231 -1.80 3.88 -4.15
N GLN A 232 -1.08 2.77 -4.31
CA GLN A 232 0.13 2.67 -5.11
C GLN A 232 -0.21 2.02 -6.45
N SER A 233 0.23 2.63 -7.55
CA SER A 233 0.08 2.11 -8.90
C SER A 233 1.27 1.22 -9.24
N LEU A 234 1.11 -0.09 -9.08
CA LEU A 234 2.21 -1.06 -9.14
C LEU A 234 2.67 -1.36 -10.57
N LEU A 235 1.73 -1.77 -11.43
CA LEU A 235 2.04 -2.24 -12.78
C LEU A 235 1.00 -1.76 -13.78
N ARG A 236 1.45 -1.47 -14.99
CA ARG A 236 0.61 -1.16 -16.15
C ARG A 236 0.86 -2.19 -17.25
N ALA A 237 -0.01 -2.22 -18.25
CA ALA A 237 0.20 -3.02 -19.46
C ALA A 237 -0.27 -2.27 -20.71
N PRO A 238 0.32 -1.10 -21.03
CA PRO A 238 0.04 -0.46 -22.30
C PRO A 238 0.47 -1.37 -23.45
N VAL A 239 -0.18 -1.27 -24.60
CA VAL A 239 0.15 -2.07 -25.80
C VAL A 239 0.75 -1.22 -26.92
N PHE A 240 0.91 0.08 -26.69
CA PHE A 240 1.58 1.00 -27.60
C PHE A 240 2.46 2.00 -26.82
N PRO A 241 3.72 2.24 -27.22
CA PRO A 241 4.34 1.80 -28.48
C PRO A 241 4.88 0.36 -28.42
N ASP A 242 5.05 -0.21 -27.22
CA ASP A 242 5.51 -1.57 -27.01
C ASP A 242 4.32 -2.51 -26.69
N PRO A 243 4.01 -3.50 -27.55
CA PRO A 243 2.96 -4.49 -27.30
C PRO A 243 3.20 -5.41 -26.10
N HIS A 244 4.44 -5.47 -25.61
CA HIS A 244 4.89 -6.36 -24.53
C HIS A 244 5.41 -5.57 -23.32
N ALA A 245 5.01 -4.30 -23.18
CA ALA A 245 5.39 -3.48 -22.03
C ALA A 245 5.05 -4.20 -20.71
N ASP A 246 6.04 -4.18 -19.81
CA ASP A 246 5.99 -4.72 -18.45
C ASP A 246 5.57 -6.20 -18.35
N GLN A 247 5.59 -6.99 -19.42
CA GLN A 247 5.27 -8.42 -19.33
C GLN A 247 6.32 -9.19 -18.51
N GLY A 248 5.88 -10.19 -17.75
CA GLY A 248 6.72 -11.08 -16.97
C GLY A 248 6.75 -10.77 -15.47
N ARG A 249 7.82 -11.17 -14.79
CA ARG A 249 7.89 -11.14 -13.33
C ARG A 249 8.37 -9.81 -12.76
N HIS A 250 7.64 -9.29 -11.77
CA HIS A 250 7.97 -8.08 -11.03
C HIS A 250 7.89 -8.31 -9.54
N VAL A 251 8.79 -7.68 -8.80
CA VAL A 251 8.81 -7.78 -7.33
C VAL A 251 8.83 -6.36 -6.76
N LEU A 252 7.77 -5.98 -6.06
CA LEU A 252 7.60 -4.66 -5.46
C LEU A 252 7.49 -4.78 -3.94
N ARG A 253 8.01 -3.80 -3.19
CA ARG A 253 7.89 -3.76 -1.73
C ARG A 253 7.15 -2.52 -1.29
N SER A 254 6.27 -2.72 -0.30
CA SER A 254 5.55 -1.64 0.35
C SER A 254 5.53 -1.87 1.86
N ALA A 255 5.45 -0.77 2.61
CA ALA A 255 5.25 -0.79 4.05
C ALA A 255 4.22 0.28 4.44
N VAL A 256 3.51 0.04 5.53
CA VAL A 256 2.49 0.93 6.11
C VAL A 256 2.58 0.96 7.62
#